data_AF-A0A0F9SNZ0-F1
#
_entry.id   AF-A0A0F9SNZ0-F1
#
_cell.length_a   1.000
_cell.length_b   1.000
_cell.length_c   1.000
_cell.angle_alpha   90.00
_cell.angle_beta   90.00
_cell.angle_gamma   90.00
#
_symmetry.space_group_name_H-M   'P 1'
#
loop_
_entity.id
_entity.type
_entity.pdbx_description
1 polymer ?
#
loop_
_entity_poly.entity_id
_entity_poly.type
_entity_poly.pdbx_seq_one_letter_code
_entity_poly.pdbx_strand_id
1 'polypeptide(L)'
;MRTALFIPYYDVYTEVTPIMDGDILELENGRELMFITSPYLHFPGAFTTYDKQTKTLFSSDIFGAFSIDWELYANENYIEAMRVFHEPYIPHKSAIENFLNKIKNLEINMICPQHGSIINKDIQKYVEALRTFEVGTWL
;
A
#
# COMPACT_ATOMS: atom_id res chain seq x y z
N MET A 1 -12.42 3.70 13.98
CA MET A 1 -12.38 4.15 12.57
C MET A 1 -13.31 5.35 12.41
N ARG A 2 -12.84 6.51 11.94
CA ARG A 2 -13.70 7.73 11.81
C ARG A 2 -14.98 7.45 11.02
N THR A 3 -14.90 6.65 9.96
CA THR A 3 -16.05 6.27 9.11
C THR A 3 -17.15 5.52 9.87
N ALA A 4 -16.81 4.59 10.76
CA ALA A 4 -17.80 3.87 11.57
C ALA A 4 -18.57 4.80 12.53
N LEU A 5 -17.99 5.94 12.89
CA LEU A 5 -18.67 6.97 13.67
C LEU A 5 -19.71 7.72 12.82
N PHE A 6 -19.50 7.86 11.51
CA PHE A 6 -20.35 8.63 10.60
C PHE A 6 -21.40 7.79 9.87
N ILE A 7 -21.17 6.48 9.68
CA ILE A 7 -22.10 5.56 9.02
C ILE A 7 -23.53 5.63 9.59
N PRO A 8 -23.75 5.65 10.93
CA PRO A 8 -25.09 5.78 11.50
C PRO A 8 -25.81 7.10 11.15
N TYR A 9 -25.07 8.18 10.88
CA TYR A 9 -25.67 9.48 10.50
C TYR A 9 -26.26 9.47 9.08
N TYR A 10 -25.94 8.44 8.28
CA TYR A 10 -26.50 8.24 6.94
C TYR A 10 -27.59 7.16 6.92
N ASP A 11 -28.06 6.71 8.10
CA ASP A 11 -29.07 5.66 8.25
C ASP A 11 -28.68 4.33 7.57
N VAL A 12 -27.37 4.12 7.41
CA VAL A 12 -26.79 2.86 6.93
C VAL A 12 -26.32 2.08 8.14
N TYR A 13 -26.80 0.85 8.27
CA TYR A 13 -26.35 -0.11 9.29
C TYR A 13 -25.65 -1.24 8.56
N THR A 14 -24.33 -1.24 8.60
CA THR A 14 -23.50 -2.30 8.00
C THR A 14 -22.61 -2.89 9.07
N GLU A 15 -22.46 -4.21 9.06
CA GLU A 15 -21.44 -4.85 9.87
C GLU A 15 -20.06 -4.40 9.38
N VAL A 16 -19.20 -4.02 10.32
CA VAL A 16 -17.81 -3.66 10.03
C VAL A 16 -16.95 -4.82 10.49
N THR A 17 -16.35 -5.52 9.53
CA THR A 17 -15.43 -6.62 9.82
C THR A 17 -14.03 -6.05 10.07
N PRO A 18 -13.43 -6.28 11.26
CA PRO A 18 -12.04 -5.94 11.49
C PRO A 18 -11.14 -6.81 10.61
N ILE A 19 -10.08 -6.21 10.06
CA ILE A 19 -9.10 -6.90 9.24
C ILE A 19 -7.84 -7.14 10.07
N MET A 20 -7.38 -8.39 10.10
CA MET A 20 -6.11 -8.82 10.68
C MET A 20 -5.08 -9.12 9.59
N ASP A 21 -3.81 -9.19 9.98
CA ASP A 21 -2.72 -9.51 9.06
C ASP A 21 -2.86 -10.93 8.51
N GLY A 22 -2.90 -11.06 7.18
CA GLY A 22 -3.04 -12.33 6.49
C GLY A 22 -4.49 -12.82 6.32
N ASP A 23 -5.48 -12.05 6.77
CA ASP A 23 -6.90 -12.38 6.53
C ASP A 23 -7.18 -12.50 5.03
N ILE A 24 -8.01 -13.46 4.66
CA ILE A 24 -8.40 -13.73 3.28
C ILE A 24 -9.89 -13.48 3.10
N LEU A 25 -10.22 -12.65 2.12
CA LEU A 25 -11.57 -12.54 1.57
C LEU A 25 -11.66 -13.38 0.29
N GLU A 26 -12.45 -14.43 0.35
CA GLU A 26 -12.84 -15.20 -0.84
C GLU A 26 -14.10 -14.58 -1.46
N LEU A 27 -14.03 -14.24 -2.75
CA LEU A 27 -15.15 -13.76 -3.54
C LEU A 27 -15.96 -14.93 -4.08
N GLU A 28 -17.22 -14.70 -4.45
CA GLU A 28 -18.14 -15.75 -4.95
C GLU A 28 -17.60 -16.55 -6.15
N ASN A 29 -16.70 -15.95 -6.93
CA ASN A 29 -16.05 -16.60 -8.08
C ASN A 29 -14.76 -17.37 -7.71
N GLY A 30 -14.47 -17.57 -6.42
CA GLY A 30 -13.29 -18.25 -5.92
C GLY A 30 -12.00 -17.41 -5.94
N ARG A 31 -12.07 -16.11 -6.24
CA ARG A 31 -10.91 -15.20 -6.19
C ARG A 31 -10.62 -14.83 -4.75
N GLU A 32 -9.36 -14.95 -4.36
CA GLU A 32 -8.90 -14.67 -2.99
C GLU A 32 -8.12 -13.35 -2.91
N LEU A 33 -8.57 -12.45 -2.03
CA LEU A 33 -7.88 -11.22 -1.66
C LEU A 33 -7.29 -11.38 -0.26
N MET A 34 -5.97 -11.25 -0.13
CA MET A 34 -5.26 -11.32 1.15
C MET A 34 -4.95 -9.92 1.66
N PHE A 35 -5.32 -9.60 2.89
CA PHE A 35 -5.01 -8.33 3.52
C PHE A 35 -3.68 -8.38 4.26
N ILE A 36 -2.85 -7.35 4.08
CA ILE A 36 -1.52 -7.26 4.68
C ILE A 36 -1.42 -5.91 5.39
N THR A 37 -1.35 -5.93 6.71
CA THR A 37 -1.32 -4.71 7.52
C THR A 37 -0.01 -3.95 7.31
N SER A 38 -0.11 -2.63 7.16
CA SER A 38 0.99 -1.70 6.89
C SER A 38 0.96 -0.51 7.87
N PRO A 39 0.93 -0.77 9.19
CA PRO A 39 0.76 0.28 10.19
C PRO A 39 1.87 1.33 10.07
N TYR A 40 1.47 2.60 10.17
CA TYR A 40 2.34 3.77 10.03
C TYR A 40 2.94 3.99 8.64
N LEU A 41 2.33 3.41 7.60
CA LEU A 41 2.66 3.66 6.18
C LEU A 41 1.46 4.27 5.43
N HIS A 42 0.99 5.47 5.77
CA HIS A 42 1.42 6.37 6.85
C HIS A 42 0.46 6.39 8.06
N PHE A 43 -0.74 5.81 7.93
CA PHE A 43 -1.73 5.74 9.01
C PHE A 43 -1.52 4.53 9.94
N PRO A 44 -1.81 4.64 11.26
CA PRO A 44 -1.67 3.52 12.20
C PRO A 44 -2.50 2.29 11.85
N GLY A 45 -3.67 2.49 11.22
CA GLY A 45 -4.57 1.42 10.78
C GLY A 45 -4.50 1.11 9.29
N ALA A 46 -3.41 1.46 8.60
CA ALA A 46 -3.25 1.18 7.18
C ALA A 46 -3.04 -0.31 6.90
N PHE A 47 -3.53 -0.76 5.75
CA PHE A 47 -3.29 -2.09 5.20
C PHE A 47 -3.26 -2.03 3.67
N THR A 48 -2.73 -3.08 3.07
CA THR A 48 -2.69 -3.31 1.62
C THR A 48 -3.49 -4.58 1.31
N THR A 49 -3.87 -4.75 0.05
CA THR A 49 -4.60 -5.93 -0.41
C THR A 49 -3.81 -6.60 -1.53
N TYR A 50 -3.53 -7.88 -1.38
CA TYR A 50 -2.87 -8.69 -2.38
C TYR A 50 -3.88 -9.63 -3.04
N ASP A 51 -4.10 -9.45 -4.34
CA ASP A 51 -4.90 -10.38 -5.13
C ASP A 51 -4.04 -11.56 -5.58
N LYS A 52 -4.33 -12.74 -5.01
CA LYS A 52 -3.54 -13.95 -5.26
C LYS A 52 -3.61 -14.40 -6.72
N GLN A 53 -4.71 -14.13 -7.42
CA GLN A 53 -4.92 -14.62 -8.77
C GLN A 53 -4.06 -13.86 -9.78
N THR A 54 -4.07 -12.53 -9.73
CA THR A 54 -3.28 -11.70 -10.68
C THR A 54 -1.87 -11.37 -10.17
N LYS A 55 -1.60 -11.66 -8.89
CA LYS A 55 -0.35 -11.28 -8.21
C LYS A 55 -0.17 -9.76 -8.14
N THR A 56 -1.29 -9.06 -7.93
CA THR A 56 -1.35 -7.60 -7.84
C THR A 56 -1.42 -7.15 -6.39
N LEU A 57 -0.55 -6.24 -6.00
CA LEU A 57 -0.58 -5.58 -4.71
C LEU A 57 -1.28 -4.22 -4.85
N PHE A 58 -2.50 -4.11 -4.34
CA PHE A 58 -3.16 -2.83 -4.11
C PHE A 58 -2.56 -2.22 -2.85
N SER A 59 -1.62 -1.29 -3.03
CA SER A 59 -0.67 -0.93 -1.98
C SER A 59 -1.09 0.27 -1.14
N SER A 60 -2.29 0.83 -1.35
CA SER A 60 -2.71 2.07 -0.70
C SER A 60 -1.63 3.16 -0.90
N ASP A 61 -1.20 3.85 0.14
CA ASP A 61 -0.22 4.93 0.03
C ASP A 61 1.23 4.45 -0.10
N ILE A 62 1.56 3.21 0.31
CA ILE A 62 2.92 2.70 0.13
C ILE A 62 3.18 2.40 -1.35
N PHE A 63 4.35 2.78 -1.86
CA PHE A 63 4.66 2.89 -3.30
C PHE A 63 3.92 4.02 -4.04
N GLY A 64 3.19 4.88 -3.31
CA GLY A 64 2.55 6.06 -3.86
C GLY A 64 3.53 7.16 -4.26
N ALA A 65 3.10 8.03 -5.16
CA ALA A 65 3.90 9.17 -5.61
C ALA A 65 3.02 10.39 -5.91
N PHE A 66 3.59 11.59 -5.73
CA PHE A 66 3.01 12.82 -6.30
C PHE A 66 3.53 12.97 -7.73
N SER A 67 2.70 12.69 -8.73
CA SER A 67 3.05 12.94 -10.13
C SER A 67 2.43 14.26 -10.61
N ILE A 68 3.29 15.20 -11.00
CA ILE A 68 2.89 16.42 -11.71
C ILE A 68 2.56 16.08 -13.17
N ASP A 69 3.39 15.22 -13.78
CA ASP A 69 3.20 14.68 -15.14
C ASP A 69 2.83 13.20 -15.05
N TRP A 70 1.58 12.93 -14.67
CA TRP A 70 1.10 11.57 -14.48
C TRP A 70 1.01 10.79 -15.79
N GLU A 71 1.50 9.55 -15.75
CA GLU A 71 1.22 8.50 -16.74
C GLU A 71 0.57 7.30 -16.05
N LEU A 72 -0.12 6.45 -16.82
CA LEU A 72 -0.74 5.24 -16.26
C LEU A 72 0.29 4.31 -15.61
N TYR A 73 1.47 4.19 -16.21
CA TYR A 73 2.56 3.32 -15.73
C TYR A 73 3.74 4.15 -15.25
N ALA A 74 4.44 3.65 -14.23
CA ALA A 74 5.60 4.30 -13.66
C ALA A 74 6.72 4.46 -14.70
N ASN A 75 7.12 5.72 -14.93
CA ASN A 75 8.26 6.08 -15.77
C ASN A 75 9.56 6.12 -14.96
N GLU A 76 10.66 6.52 -15.60
CA GLU A 76 11.99 6.59 -15.00
C GLU A 76 12.10 7.54 -13.80
N ASN A 77 11.26 8.58 -13.74
CA ASN A 77 11.25 9.59 -12.68
C ASN A 77 10.39 9.19 -11.48
N TYR A 78 9.66 8.07 -11.57
CA TYR A 78 8.69 7.68 -10.55
C TYR A 78 9.31 7.42 -9.17
N ILE A 79 10.55 6.92 -9.11
CA ILE A 79 11.24 6.68 -7.83
C ILE A 79 11.50 7.99 -7.07
N GLU A 80 11.86 9.05 -7.79
CA GLU A 80 12.07 10.36 -7.16
C GLU A 80 10.74 10.94 -6.67
N ALA A 81 9.68 10.79 -7.46
CA ALA A 81 8.32 11.18 -7.05
C ALA A 81 7.83 10.37 -5.84
N MET A 82 8.16 9.07 -5.76
CA MET A 82 7.93 8.24 -4.58
C MET A 82 8.73 8.76 -3.38
N ARG A 83 10.01 9.09 -3.54
CA ARG A 83 10.85 9.57 -2.44
C ARG A 83 10.24 10.81 -1.78
N VAL A 84 9.87 11.81 -2.59
CA VAL A 84 9.21 13.05 -2.15
C VAL A 84 7.87 12.76 -1.46
N PHE A 85 7.14 11.73 -1.90
CA PHE A 85 5.89 11.31 -1.28
C PHE A 85 6.08 10.63 0.08
N HIS A 86 7.13 9.83 0.27
CA HIS A 86 7.26 8.96 1.45
C HIS A 86 8.09 9.57 2.58
N GLU A 87 9.19 10.27 2.28
CA GLU A 87 10.11 10.80 3.30
C GLU A 87 9.46 11.73 4.34
N PRO A 88 8.50 12.61 3.97
CA PRO A 88 7.85 13.48 4.94
C PRO A 88 6.84 12.78 5.87
N TYR A 89 6.28 11.64 5.45
CA TYR A 89 5.09 11.04 6.11
C TYR A 89 5.39 9.75 6.86
N ILE A 90 6.43 9.01 6.49
CA ILE A 90 6.79 7.78 7.19
C ILE A 90 7.61 8.12 8.43
N PRO A 91 7.16 7.72 9.63
CA PRO A 91 7.78 8.16 10.87
C PRO A 91 9.08 7.42 11.20
N HIS A 92 9.30 6.21 10.66
CA HIS A 92 10.48 5.41 10.98
C HIS A 92 10.74 4.30 9.95
N LYS A 93 12.02 4.00 9.69
CA LYS A 93 12.45 3.00 8.72
C LYS A 93 11.98 1.58 9.04
N SER A 94 11.84 1.25 10.32
CA SER A 94 11.32 -0.07 10.74
C SER A 94 9.89 -0.35 10.25
N ALA A 95 9.06 0.67 10.02
CA ALA A 95 7.73 0.47 9.45
C ALA A 95 7.82 -0.08 8.03
N ILE A 96 8.71 0.50 7.20
CA ILE A 96 9.01 0.02 5.85
C ILE A 96 9.57 -1.40 5.91
N GLU A 97 10.60 -1.64 6.71
CA GLU A 97 11.23 -2.97 6.79
C GLU A 97 10.26 -4.06 7.27
N ASN A 98 9.41 -3.76 8.25
CA ASN A 98 8.39 -4.70 8.72
C ASN A 98 7.41 -5.06 7.60
N PHE A 99 6.94 -4.07 6.84
CA PHE A 99 6.04 -4.32 5.72
C PHE A 99 6.73 -5.10 4.58
N LEU A 100 7.95 -4.69 4.20
CA LEU A 100 8.72 -5.40 3.17
C LEU A 100 9.00 -6.85 3.56
N ASN A 101 9.23 -7.13 4.85
CA ASN A 101 9.38 -8.49 5.35
C ASN A 101 8.13 -9.35 5.21
N LYS A 102 6.93 -8.76 5.27
CA LYS A 102 5.66 -9.48 5.07
C LYS A 102 5.46 -9.87 3.61
N ILE A 103 5.82 -8.96 2.68
CA ILE A 103 5.61 -9.19 1.25
C ILE A 103 6.77 -9.92 0.56
N LYS A 104 7.91 -10.14 1.24
CA LYS A 104 9.15 -10.67 0.62
C LYS A 104 9.00 -12.02 -0.10
N ASN A 105 8.06 -12.85 0.33
CA ASN A 105 7.81 -14.19 -0.22
C ASN A 105 6.64 -14.20 -1.22
N LEU A 106 6.00 -13.04 -1.45
CA LEU A 106 4.94 -12.91 -2.44
C LEU A 106 5.57 -12.67 -3.79
N GLU A 107 5.11 -13.43 -4.78
CA GLU A 107 5.37 -13.10 -6.17
C GLU A 107 4.45 -11.92 -6.53
N ILE A 108 5.03 -10.76 -6.88
CA ILE A 108 4.26 -9.56 -7.20
C ILE A 108 4.57 -9.19 -8.65
N ASN A 109 3.53 -9.22 -9.49
CA ASN A 109 3.61 -8.85 -10.90
C ASN A 109 3.28 -7.37 -11.11
N MET A 110 2.48 -6.79 -10.22
CA MET A 110 1.99 -5.43 -10.34
C MET A 110 1.77 -4.81 -8.96
N ILE A 111 2.16 -3.55 -8.80
CA ILE A 111 1.81 -2.73 -7.64
C ILE A 111 0.90 -1.60 -8.14
N CYS A 112 -0.26 -1.49 -7.51
CA CYS A 112 -1.29 -0.49 -7.79
C CYS A 112 -1.43 0.43 -6.56
N PRO A 113 -0.67 1.53 -6.51
CA PRO A 113 -0.80 2.50 -5.42
C PRO A 113 -2.07 3.35 -5.56
N GLN A 114 -2.52 3.92 -4.45
CA GLN A 114 -3.65 4.84 -4.39
C GLN A 114 -3.34 6.19 -5.05
N HIS A 115 -2.08 6.60 -5.04
CA HIS A 115 -1.58 7.83 -5.64
C HIS A 115 -0.42 7.54 -6.59
N GLY A 116 -0.39 8.21 -7.74
CA GLY A 116 0.66 8.02 -8.73
C GLY A 116 0.30 6.98 -9.79
N SER A 117 1.27 6.18 -10.19
CA SER A 117 1.23 5.35 -11.40
C SER A 117 1.39 3.88 -11.07
N ILE A 118 0.87 3.01 -11.94
CA ILE A 118 0.97 1.56 -11.78
C ILE A 118 2.41 1.13 -12.04
N ILE A 119 2.96 0.31 -11.14
CA ILE A 119 4.27 -0.32 -11.32
C ILE A 119 4.05 -1.74 -11.82
N ASN A 120 4.41 -2.01 -13.08
CA ASN A 120 4.24 -3.33 -13.71
C ASN A 120 5.54 -3.91 -14.28
N LYS A 121 6.67 -3.23 -14.05
CA LYS A 121 8.01 -3.61 -14.50
C LYS A 121 9.00 -3.36 -13.38
N ASP A 122 10.06 -4.15 -13.35
CA ASP A 122 11.17 -4.01 -12.41
C ASP A 122 10.72 -3.84 -10.95
N ILE A 123 9.73 -4.62 -10.51
CA ILE A 123 9.11 -4.49 -9.17
C ILE A 123 10.16 -4.41 -8.05
N GLN A 124 11.21 -5.22 -8.14
CA GLN A 124 12.31 -5.23 -7.18
C GLN A 124 13.06 -3.90 -7.10
N LYS A 125 13.22 -3.17 -8.22
CA LYS A 125 13.83 -1.84 -8.24
C LYS A 125 13.09 -0.87 -7.32
N TYR A 126 11.76 -0.90 -7.32
CA TYR A 126 10.94 -0.02 -6.49
C TYR A 126 10.92 -0.47 -5.03
N VAL A 127 10.95 -1.79 -4.78
CA VAL A 127 11.11 -2.35 -3.43
C VAL A 127 12.45 -1.94 -2.82
N GLU A 128 13.54 -2.04 -3.59
CA GLU A 128 14.88 -1.64 -3.16
C GLU A 128 14.99 -0.14 -2.94
N ALA A 129 14.43 0.68 -3.84
CA ALA A 129 14.40 2.13 -3.68
C ALA A 129 13.65 2.56 -2.42
N LEU A 130 12.52 1.92 -2.10
CA LEU A 130 11.78 2.23 -0.88
C LEU A 130 12.63 2.00 0.39
N ARG A 131 13.54 1.02 0.40
CA ARG A 131 14.48 0.79 1.51
C ARG A 131 15.54 1.88 1.64
N THR A 132 15.85 2.62 0.57
CA THR A 132 16.88 3.66 0.59
C THR A 132 16.37 5.01 1.06
N PHE A 133 15.05 5.24 1.09
CA PHE A 133 14.48 6.52 1.48
C PHE A 133 14.83 6.93 2.91
N GLU A 134 15.11 8.22 3.10
CA GLU A 134 15.48 8.81 4.39
C GLU A 134 14.24 9.28 5.13
N VAL A 135 13.54 8.33 5.74
CA VAL A 135 12.29 8.56 6.47
C VAL A 135 12.54 8.76 7.98
N GLY A 136 11.64 9.46 8.67
CA GLY A 136 11.74 9.65 10.13
C GLY A 136 12.86 10.61 10.57
N THR A 137 13.36 11.45 9.67
CA THR A 137 14.47 12.39 9.90
C THR A 137 14.06 13.69 10.60
N TRP A 138 12.76 13.93 10.76
CA TRP A 138 12.19 15.15 11.34
C TRP A 138 11.81 15.02 12.82
N LEU A 139 12.25 13.96 13.50
CA LEU A 139 11.98 13.66 14.91
C LEU A 139 13.28 13.52 15.71
#